data_AF-A0AAP0X6M6-F1
#
_entry.id   AF-A0AAP0X6M6-F1
#
_cell.length_a   1.000
_cell.length_b   1.000
_cell.length_c   1.000
_cell.angle_alpha   90.00
_cell.angle_beta   90.00
_cell.angle_gamma   90.00
#
_symmetry.space_group_name_H-M   'P 1'
#
loop_
_entity.id
_entity.type
_entity.pdbx_description
1 polymer ?
#
loop_
_entity_poly.entity_id
_entity_poly.type
_entity_poly.pdbx_seq_one_letter_code
_entity_poly.pdbx_strand_id
1 'polypeptide(L)'
;MNRNVASSSSLYLGLILFAIFRGILAANFTLTNRCDYTVWPGILSGSGSPRLDSTGFELAPGSSRSFQAQPGWSGRFWGRTGCNFDNNSGKGSCATADCGSGQAECNGAGAIPPATLAEFTIGSGTQLDFYDVSLVDGYNLPMIIRSRWWVGHGHV
;
A
#
# COMPACT_ATOMS: atom_id res chain seq x y z
N MET A 1 25.64 -49.22 2.39
CA MET A 1 24.29 -48.62 2.21
C MET A 1 23.82 -48.09 3.57
N ASN A 2 24.12 -46.83 3.91
CA ASN A 2 23.60 -46.21 5.14
C ASN A 2 22.20 -45.67 4.87
N ARG A 3 21.19 -46.29 5.48
CA ARG A 3 19.83 -45.73 5.51
C ARG A 3 19.78 -44.70 6.63
N ASN A 4 19.74 -43.43 6.27
CA ASN A 4 19.42 -42.35 7.20
C ASN A 4 17.97 -42.54 7.66
N VAL A 5 17.78 -43.01 8.90
CA VAL A 5 16.46 -43.08 9.54
C VAL A 5 16.23 -41.74 10.24
N ALA A 6 15.36 -40.91 9.66
CA ALA A 6 14.93 -39.68 10.30
C ALA A 6 14.04 -40.00 11.51
N SER A 7 14.29 -39.36 12.66
CA SER A 7 13.47 -39.51 13.86
C SER A 7 12.06 -38.99 13.63
N SER A 8 11.04 -39.67 14.18
CA SER A 8 9.63 -39.27 14.08
C SER A 8 9.43 -37.80 14.49
N SER A 9 10.13 -37.32 15.53
CA SER A 9 10.09 -35.93 15.99
C SER A 9 10.61 -34.94 14.95
N SER A 10 11.64 -35.31 14.17
CA SER A 10 12.19 -34.50 13.09
C SER A 10 11.22 -34.40 11.90
N LEU A 11 10.45 -35.47 11.64
CA LEU A 11 9.40 -35.48 10.62
C LEU A 11 8.22 -34.58 11.02
N TYR A 12 7.78 -34.61 12.29
CA TYR A 12 6.74 -33.71 12.80
C TYR A 12 7.16 -32.24 12.75
N LEU A 13 8.40 -31.93 13.14
CA LEU A 13 8.92 -30.56 13.10
C LEU A 13 8.98 -30.03 11.64
N GLY A 14 9.40 -30.88 10.70
CA GLY A 14 9.39 -30.55 9.27
C GLY A 14 7.99 -30.34 8.70
N LEU A 15 7.01 -31.17 9.08
CA LEU A 15 5.60 -31.03 8.66
C LEU A 15 4.96 -29.75 9.20
N ILE A 16 5.24 -29.40 10.46
CA ILE A 16 4.80 -28.14 11.05
C ILE A 16 5.40 -26.97 10.26
N LEU A 17 6.71 -26.99 9.99
CA LEU A 17 7.40 -25.92 9.23
C LEU A 17 6.86 -25.77 7.80
N PHE A 18 6.51 -26.86 7.12
CA PHE A 18 5.92 -26.84 5.78
C PHE A 18 4.47 -26.31 5.77
N ALA A 19 3.71 -26.58 6.84
CA ALA A 19 2.34 -26.08 6.98
C ALA A 19 2.27 -24.55 7.19
N ILE A 20 3.36 -23.91 7.64
CA ILE A 20 3.44 -22.45 7.87
C ILE A 20 3.75 -21.68 6.57
N PHE A 21 4.21 -22.34 5.50
CA PHE A 21 4.42 -21.72 4.19
C PHE A 21 3.14 -21.68 3.36
N ARG A 22 2.06 -21.08 3.91
CA ARG A 22 1.00 -20.54 3.05
C ARG A 22 1.52 -19.22 2.49
N GLY A 23 2.00 -19.23 1.25
CA GLY A 23 2.32 -17.99 0.55
C GLY A 23 1.09 -17.08 0.56
N ILE A 24 1.17 -15.98 1.31
CA ILE A 24 0.16 -14.93 1.24
C ILE A 24 0.30 -14.30 -0.15
N LEU A 25 -0.72 -14.45 -0.99
CA LEU A 25 -0.83 -13.69 -2.23
C LEU A 25 -1.05 -12.23 -1.84
N ALA A 26 0.00 -11.42 -1.77
CA ALA A 26 -0.13 -10.00 -1.43
C ALA A 26 -0.01 -9.14 -2.69
N ALA A 27 -0.88 -8.13 -2.80
CA ALA A 27 -0.72 -7.08 -3.79
C ALA A 27 0.39 -6.12 -3.32
N ASN A 28 1.35 -5.84 -4.22
CA ASN A 28 2.43 -4.90 -3.94
C ASN A 28 2.12 -3.55 -4.58
N PHE A 29 1.89 -2.52 -3.77
CA PHE A 29 1.74 -1.15 -4.21
C PHE A 29 3.06 -0.41 -4.09
N THR A 30 3.65 -0.01 -5.21
CA THR A 30 4.83 0.87 -5.22
C THR A 30 4.40 2.28 -5.62
N LEU A 31 4.48 3.20 -4.67
CA LEU A 31 4.24 4.62 -4.89
C LEU A 31 5.55 5.26 -5.31
N THR A 32 5.58 5.89 -6.48
CA THR A 32 6.74 6.58 -7.03
C THR A 32 6.41 8.04 -7.28
N ASN A 33 7.19 8.95 -6.69
CA ASN A 33 7.08 10.36 -7.01
C ASN A 33 7.91 10.67 -8.27
N ARG A 34 7.24 11.04 -9.37
CA ARG A 34 7.89 11.53 -10.60
C ARG A 34 7.76 13.03 -10.80
N CYS A 35 7.23 13.75 -9.82
CA CYS A 35 7.26 15.21 -9.80
C CYS A 35 8.68 15.69 -9.48
N ASP A 36 8.97 16.93 -9.82
CA ASP A 36 10.20 17.64 -9.48
C ASP A 36 10.18 18.27 -8.07
N TYR A 37 9.08 18.10 -7.33
CA TYR A 37 8.90 18.53 -5.94
C TYR A 37 8.48 17.37 -5.03
N THR A 38 8.70 17.53 -3.73
CA THR A 38 8.25 16.57 -2.71
C THR A 38 6.73 16.49 -2.67
N VAL A 39 6.22 15.26 -2.60
CA VAL A 39 4.81 14.98 -2.35
C VAL A 39 4.68 14.21 -1.05
N TRP A 40 3.54 14.34 -0.38
CA TRP A 40 3.27 13.58 0.84
C TRP A 40 2.09 12.65 0.58
N PRO A 41 2.31 11.39 0.16
CA PRO A 41 1.21 10.48 -0.04
C PRO A 41 0.38 10.30 1.23
N GLY A 42 -0.93 10.15 1.05
CA GLY A 42 -1.87 9.70 2.06
C GLY A 42 -2.45 8.35 1.65
N ILE A 43 -2.76 7.51 2.65
CA ILE A 43 -3.31 6.17 2.47
C ILE A 43 -4.52 6.01 3.39
N LEU A 44 -5.64 5.61 2.81
CA LEU A 44 -6.84 5.25 3.55
C LEU A 44 -7.27 3.85 3.15
N SER A 45 -7.15 2.90 4.08
CA SER A 45 -7.82 1.61 3.97
C SER A 45 -9.33 1.81 4.10
N GLY A 46 -10.08 1.16 3.23
CA GLY A 46 -11.54 1.11 3.26
C GLY A 46 -12.08 0.34 4.47
N SER A 47 -13.39 0.40 4.67
CA SER A 47 -14.06 -0.31 5.77
C SER A 47 -13.76 -1.80 5.73
N GLY A 48 -13.41 -2.39 6.87
CA GLY A 48 -13.06 -3.81 7.00
C GLY A 48 -11.67 -4.19 6.48
N SER A 49 -10.93 -3.26 5.84
CA SER A 49 -9.56 -3.51 5.39
C SER A 49 -8.55 -3.11 6.47
N PRO A 50 -7.50 -3.92 6.71
CA PRO A 50 -6.45 -3.55 7.65
C PRO A 50 -5.70 -2.30 7.18
N ARG A 51 -5.19 -1.51 8.13
CA ARG A 51 -4.26 -0.42 7.83
C ARG A 51 -2.98 -1.01 7.23
N LEU A 52 -2.43 -0.32 6.23
CA LEU A 52 -1.07 -0.61 5.74
C LEU A 52 -0.04 -0.04 6.72
N ASP A 53 1.25 -0.29 6.46
CA ASP A 53 2.38 0.11 7.33
C ASP A 53 2.49 1.62 7.60
N SER A 54 1.77 2.45 6.84
CA SER A 54 1.65 3.89 7.03
C SER A 54 0.32 4.38 6.45
N THR A 55 -0.19 5.48 6.99
CA THR A 55 -1.34 6.24 6.48
C THR A 55 -0.94 7.57 5.85
N GLY A 56 0.33 7.98 5.97
CA GLY A 56 0.88 9.10 5.24
C GLY A 56 2.37 9.34 5.55
N PHE A 57 3.12 9.76 4.54
CA PHE A 57 4.58 9.88 4.61
C PHE A 57 5.11 10.91 3.62
N GLU A 58 6.36 11.33 3.79
CA GLU A 58 7.07 12.17 2.82
C GLU A 58 7.68 11.32 1.69
N LEU A 59 7.54 11.78 0.45
CA LEU A 59 8.13 11.14 -0.72
C LEU A 59 8.84 12.16 -1.61
N ALA A 60 10.16 12.24 -1.47
CA ALA A 60 11.03 13.13 -2.23
C ALA A 60 10.99 12.85 -3.76
N PRO A 61 11.36 13.83 -4.61
CA PRO A 61 11.46 13.65 -6.06
C PRO A 61 12.24 12.39 -6.45
N GLY A 62 11.72 11.61 -7.39
CA GLY A 62 12.34 10.38 -7.89
C GLY A 62 12.34 9.19 -6.92
N SER A 63 11.92 9.39 -5.67
CA SER A 63 11.90 8.32 -4.66
C SER A 63 10.66 7.44 -4.79
N SER A 64 10.74 6.23 -4.22
CA SER A 64 9.63 5.29 -4.18
C SER A 64 9.52 4.59 -2.82
N ARG A 65 8.30 4.19 -2.45
CA ARG A 65 8.02 3.36 -1.28
C ARG A 65 6.97 2.32 -1.62
N SER A 66 7.15 1.10 -1.10
CA SER A 66 6.26 -0.03 -1.36
C SER A 66 5.45 -0.42 -0.13
N PHE A 67 4.25 -0.94 -0.37
CA PHE A 67 3.32 -1.44 0.64
C PHE A 67 2.74 -2.78 0.18
N GLN A 68 2.49 -3.67 1.14
CA GLN A 68 1.87 -4.96 0.90
C GLN A 68 0.42 -4.93 1.39
N ALA A 69 -0.51 -5.22 0.50
CA ALA A 69 -1.92 -5.37 0.82
C ALA A 69 -2.33 -6.83 0.72
N GLN A 70 -3.13 -7.28 1.68
CA GLN A 70 -3.67 -8.64 1.71
C GLN A 70 -4.76 -8.80 0.64
N PRO A 71 -5.08 -10.03 0.20
CA PRO A 71 -6.26 -10.29 -0.61
C PRO A 71 -7.53 -9.74 0.06
N GLY A 72 -8.43 -9.16 -0.72
CA GLY A 72 -9.64 -8.51 -0.19
C GLY A 72 -9.42 -7.09 0.32
N TRP A 73 -8.20 -6.54 0.29
CA TRP A 73 -7.96 -5.16 0.70
C TRP A 73 -8.59 -4.18 -0.29
N SER A 74 -9.31 -3.21 0.25
CA SER A 74 -9.84 -2.07 -0.49
C SER A 74 -9.38 -0.78 0.16
N GLY A 75 -9.13 0.24 -0.63
CA GLY A 75 -8.67 1.53 -0.14
C GLY A 75 -8.24 2.47 -1.25
N ARG A 76 -7.67 3.59 -0.83
CA ARG A 76 -7.27 4.67 -1.74
C ARG A 76 -5.96 5.33 -1.33
N PHE A 77 -5.27 5.84 -2.34
CA PHE A 77 -4.06 6.64 -2.22
C PHE A 77 -4.30 8.01 -2.84
N TRP A 78 -3.64 9.04 -2.30
CA TRP A 78 -3.61 10.38 -2.91
C TRP A 78 -2.26 11.04 -2.62
N GLY A 79 -1.93 12.10 -3.35
CA GLY A 79 -0.74 12.91 -3.08
C GLY A 79 -1.11 14.26 -2.50
N ARG A 80 -0.43 14.68 -1.42
CA ARG A 80 -0.52 16.03 -0.86
C ARG A 80 0.65 16.89 -1.33
N THR A 81 0.43 18.19 -1.49
CA THR A 81 1.48 19.15 -1.87
C THR A 81 1.51 20.38 -0.96
N GLY A 82 2.64 21.10 -0.98
CA GLY A 82 2.84 22.30 -0.18
C GLY A 82 2.72 22.02 1.31
N CYS A 83 3.21 20.85 1.76
CA CYS A 83 3.15 20.45 3.14
C CYS A 83 4.30 21.07 3.94
N ASN A 84 3.98 21.51 5.15
CA ASN A 84 4.97 21.98 6.11
C ASN A 84 4.64 21.38 7.49
N PHE A 85 5.44 20.41 7.92
CA PHE A 85 5.35 19.80 9.24
C PHE A 85 6.54 20.27 10.07
N ASP A 86 6.26 20.89 11.22
CA ASP A 86 7.28 21.38 12.14
C ASP A 86 8.14 20.22 12.66
N ASN A 87 9.47 20.34 12.56
CA ASN A 87 10.40 19.27 12.89
C ASN A 87 10.38 18.86 14.37
N ASN A 88 9.98 19.76 15.27
CA ASN A 88 9.98 19.51 16.71
C ASN A 88 8.68 18.83 17.17
N SER A 89 7.54 19.30 16.67
CA SER A 89 6.22 18.83 17.07
C SER A 89 5.61 17.79 16.12
N GLY A 90 6.16 17.65 14.91
CA GLY A 90 5.59 16.84 13.83
C GLY A 90 4.25 17.38 13.31
N LYS A 91 3.87 18.60 13.72
CA LYS A 91 2.56 19.18 13.42
C LYS A 91 2.61 20.11 12.21
N GLY A 92 1.56 20.11 11.41
CA GLY A 92 1.54 20.88 10.18
C GLY A 92 0.31 20.66 9.34
N SER A 93 0.37 21.16 8.11
CA SER A 93 -0.70 21.01 7.12
C SER A 93 -0.13 21.06 5.70
N CYS A 94 -0.96 20.65 4.75
CA CYS A 94 -0.70 20.71 3.32
C CYS A 94 -1.61 21.72 2.61
N ALA A 95 -1.12 22.31 1.52
CA ALA A 95 -1.87 23.26 0.71
C ALA A 95 -2.97 22.58 -0.13
N THR A 96 -2.73 21.35 -0.60
CA THR A 96 -3.73 20.57 -1.33
C THR A 96 -3.88 19.16 -0.76
N ALA A 97 -5.10 18.62 -0.85
CA ALA A 97 -5.47 17.27 -0.44
C ALA A 97 -5.09 16.90 1.01
N ASP A 98 -4.94 17.90 1.90
CA ASP A 98 -4.64 17.69 3.32
C ASP A 98 -5.64 16.73 3.96
N CYS A 99 -5.22 15.95 4.95
CA CYS A 99 -6.11 14.99 5.61
C CYS A 99 -6.59 15.43 6.99
N GLY A 100 -6.28 16.66 7.40
CA GLY A 100 -6.79 17.27 8.63
C GLY A 100 -6.26 16.64 9.92
N SER A 101 -5.35 15.66 9.85
CA SER A 101 -4.76 15.02 11.03
C SER A 101 -3.79 15.94 11.78
N GLY A 102 -3.34 17.00 11.11
CA GLY A 102 -2.28 17.88 11.60
C GLY A 102 -0.90 17.23 11.59
N GLN A 103 -0.72 16.07 10.95
CA GLN A 103 0.51 15.28 10.94
C GLN A 103 0.80 14.73 9.52
N ALA A 104 2.03 14.26 9.31
CA ALA A 104 2.36 13.53 8.08
C ALA A 104 1.49 12.26 7.94
N GLU A 105 1.24 11.54 9.03
CA GLU A 105 0.31 10.41 9.07
C GLU A 105 -1.15 10.89 9.04
N CYS A 106 -2.01 10.26 8.23
CA CYS A 106 -3.42 10.65 8.12
C CYS A 106 -4.34 9.95 9.13
N ASN A 107 -3.85 8.95 9.86
CA ASN A 107 -4.51 8.33 11.01
C ASN A 107 -5.93 7.78 10.74
N GLY A 108 -6.23 7.46 9.48
CA GLY A 108 -7.55 6.99 9.03
C GLY A 108 -8.49 8.10 8.53
N ALA A 109 -8.02 9.34 8.45
CA ALA A 109 -8.70 10.41 7.74
C ALA A 109 -8.43 10.33 6.23
N GLY A 110 -9.42 10.72 5.43
CA GLY A 110 -9.28 10.88 3.98
C GLY A 110 -8.76 12.26 3.58
N ALA A 111 -8.45 12.43 2.31
CA ALA A 111 -8.14 13.74 1.74
C ALA A 111 -9.34 14.70 1.86
N ILE A 112 -9.05 15.96 2.14
CA ILE A 112 -9.98 17.09 1.98
C ILE A 112 -9.90 17.53 0.50
N PRO A 113 -11.00 17.47 -0.27
CA PRO A 113 -11.02 17.86 -1.68
C PRO A 113 -10.55 19.31 -1.91
N PRO A 114 -9.94 19.63 -3.07
CA PRO A 114 -9.79 18.75 -4.23
C PRO A 114 -8.60 17.79 -4.14
N ALA A 115 -8.79 16.54 -4.57
CA ALA A 115 -7.75 15.50 -4.57
C ALA A 115 -7.94 14.48 -5.70
N THR A 116 -6.88 14.25 -6.49
CA THR A 116 -6.81 13.10 -7.39
C THR A 116 -6.62 11.83 -6.58
N LEU A 117 -7.48 10.83 -6.75
CA LEU A 117 -7.43 9.57 -6.02
C LEU A 117 -6.98 8.42 -6.92
N ALA A 118 -6.19 7.49 -6.38
CA ALA A 118 -6.04 6.15 -6.92
C ALA A 118 -6.75 5.16 -6.00
N GLU A 119 -7.81 4.55 -6.51
CA GLU A 119 -8.70 3.67 -5.75
C GLU A 119 -8.45 2.22 -6.16
N PHE A 120 -8.49 1.31 -5.19
CA PHE A 120 -8.21 -0.10 -5.39
C PHE A 120 -9.18 -0.98 -4.59
N THR A 121 -9.55 -2.10 -5.19
CA THR A 121 -10.17 -3.25 -4.54
C THR A 121 -9.45 -4.49 -5.03
N ILE A 122 -8.65 -5.09 -4.14
CA ILE A 122 -7.87 -6.29 -4.41
C ILE A 122 -8.76 -7.51 -4.17
N GLY A 123 -8.88 -8.36 -5.18
CA GLY A 123 -9.68 -9.56 -5.14
C GLY A 123 -9.18 -10.55 -4.07
N SER A 124 -10.10 -11.40 -3.61
CA SER A 124 -9.77 -12.58 -2.80
C SER A 124 -10.11 -13.86 -3.57
N GLY A 125 -9.21 -14.84 -3.55
CA GLY A 125 -9.40 -16.11 -4.23
C GLY A 125 -9.45 -15.95 -5.76
N THR A 126 -10.63 -16.16 -6.35
CA THR A 126 -10.88 -16.04 -7.79
C THR A 126 -11.46 -14.69 -8.22
N GLN A 127 -11.66 -13.77 -7.27
CA GLN A 127 -12.18 -12.43 -7.55
C GLN A 127 -11.12 -11.60 -8.27
N LEU A 128 -11.57 -10.74 -9.18
CA LEU A 128 -10.71 -9.82 -9.92
C LEU A 128 -10.33 -8.61 -9.08
N ASP A 129 -9.18 -8.02 -9.39
CA ASP A 129 -8.78 -6.72 -8.90
C ASP A 129 -9.49 -5.62 -9.70
N PHE A 130 -9.96 -4.58 -9.01
CA PHE A 130 -10.50 -3.36 -9.60
C PHE A 130 -9.67 -2.16 -9.14
N TYR A 131 -9.38 -1.26 -10.07
CA TYR A 131 -8.65 -0.03 -9.77
C TYR A 131 -8.99 1.07 -10.76
N ASP A 132 -8.89 2.31 -10.32
CA ASP A 132 -9.12 3.48 -11.16
C ASP A 132 -8.38 4.72 -10.61
N VAL A 133 -8.20 5.69 -11.51
CA VAL A 133 -7.83 7.06 -11.12
C VAL A 133 -9.12 7.88 -11.15
N SER A 134 -9.51 8.39 -9.99
CA SER A 134 -10.76 9.09 -9.78
C SER A 134 -10.53 10.59 -9.58
N LEU A 135 -11.34 11.39 -10.28
CA LEU A 135 -11.44 12.84 -10.13
C LEU A 135 -12.80 13.25 -9.54
N VAL A 136 -13.53 12.31 -8.94
CA VAL A 136 -14.81 12.59 -8.27
C VAL A 136 -14.62 13.63 -7.17
N ASP A 137 -13.52 13.53 -6.42
CA ASP A 137 -13.12 14.48 -5.38
C ASP A 137 -12.25 15.63 -5.94
N GLY A 138 -12.29 15.89 -7.25
CA GLY A 138 -11.53 16.95 -7.90
C GLY A 138 -10.10 16.54 -8.31
N TYR A 139 -9.28 17.54 -8.64
CA TYR A 139 -7.93 17.35 -9.17
C TYR A 139 -6.92 18.22 -8.44
N ASN A 140 -5.76 17.65 -8.10
CA ASN A 140 -4.62 18.41 -7.59
C ASN A 140 -3.28 18.00 -8.24
N LEU A 141 -3.12 16.71 -8.55
CA LEU A 141 -1.88 16.13 -9.10
C LEU A 141 -2.19 15.16 -10.23
N PRO A 142 -1.32 15.07 -11.26
CA PRO A 142 -1.42 14.01 -12.26
C PRO A 142 -1.00 12.67 -11.63
N MET A 143 -1.78 11.63 -11.87
CA MET A 143 -1.52 10.29 -11.35
C MET A 143 -1.77 9.22 -12.42
N ILE A 144 -1.01 8.13 -12.35
CA ILE A 144 -1.19 6.97 -13.20
C ILE A 144 -1.02 5.69 -12.38
N ILE A 145 -1.92 4.73 -12.61
CA ILE A 145 -1.79 3.37 -12.10
C ILE A 145 -1.14 2.52 -13.18
N ARG A 146 -0.06 1.81 -12.82
CA ARG A 146 0.61 0.86 -13.71
C ARG A 146 0.58 -0.53 -13.09
N SER A 147 -0.35 -1.36 -13.54
CA SER A 147 -0.38 -2.77 -13.15
C SER A 147 0.83 -3.50 -13.70
N ARG A 148 1.52 -4.26 -12.85
CA ARG A 148 2.53 -5.24 -13.27
C ARG A 148 2.06 -6.61 -12.84
N TRP A 149 1.85 -7.49 -13.81
CA TRP A 149 1.63 -8.89 -13.51
C TRP A 149 2.96 -9.50 -13.08
N TRP A 150 2.96 -10.19 -11.92
CA TRP A 150 4.11 -10.96 -11.50
C TRP A 150 4.24 -12.17 -12.44
N VAL A 151 5.22 -12.14 -13.34
CA VAL A 151 5.62 -13.32 -14.12
C VAL A 151 6.42 -14.22 -13.19
N GLY A 152 5.71 -14.98 -12.35
CA GLY A 152 6.33 -15.87 -11.37
C GLY A 152 5.68 -17.23 -11.20
N HIS A 153 4.47 -17.46 -11.70
CA HIS A 153 3.88 -18.80 -11.80
C HIS A 153 3.33 -19.00 -13.22
N GLY A 154 4.18 -19.59 -14.07
CA GLY A 154 3.71 -20.18 -15.31
C GLY A 154 2.85 -21.38 -14.98
N HIS A 155 1.57 -21.29 -15.33
CA HIS A 155 0.79 -22.46 -15.66
C HIS A 155 0.32 -22.29 -17.10
N VAL A 156 1.00 -23.02 -17.98
CA VAL A 156 0.43 -23.57 -19.21
C VAL A 156 -0.76 -24.47 -18.86
#